data_AF-A0A932ZGN7-F1
#
_entry.id   AF-A0A932ZGN7-F1
#
_cell.length_a   1.000
_cell.length_b   1.000
_cell.length_c   1.000
_cell.angle_alpha   90.00
_cell.angle_beta   90.00
_cell.angle_gamma   90.00
#
_symmetry.space_group_name_H-M   'P 1'
#
loop_
_entity.id
_entity.type
_entity.pdbx_description
1 polymer ?
#
loop_
_entity_poly.entity_id
_entity_poly.type
_entity_poly.pdbx_seq_one_letter_code
_entity_poly.pdbx_strand_id
1 'polypeptide(L)'
;MNSTRSVIFGIISIILFQLSLLSATFAQSSNVEIPFQLIIVGSSAYVDVQAMVRSLNKSPKINEVIPSRSTQGVVEWMGRFKGSNPGALKSEIESAAVDRFQIESFVERDGIWFVTLRSQK
;
A
#
# COMPACT_ATOMS: atom_id res chain seq x y z
N MET A 1 51.81 -9.43 -30.89
CA MET A 1 51.60 -9.34 -29.42
C MET A 1 50.16 -8.92 -29.10
N ASN A 2 49.15 -9.49 -29.79
CA ASN A 2 47.77 -8.95 -29.83
C ASN A 2 46.69 -9.93 -29.35
N SER A 3 47.04 -11.19 -29.08
CA SER A 3 46.05 -12.24 -28.79
C SER A 3 45.59 -12.23 -27.33
N THR A 4 46.50 -11.96 -26.38
CA THR A 4 46.22 -11.96 -24.94
C THR A 4 45.24 -10.86 -24.51
N ARG A 5 45.25 -9.70 -25.20
CA ARG A 5 44.36 -8.58 -24.89
C ARG A 5 42.90 -8.89 -25.23
N SER A 6 42.62 -9.57 -26.35
CA SER A 6 41.24 -9.91 -26.77
C SER A 6 40.56 -10.90 -25.81
N VAL A 7 41.32 -11.83 -25.25
CA VAL A 7 40.79 -12.84 -24.30
C VAL A 7 40.36 -12.18 -22.98
N ILE A 8 41.15 -11.21 -22.49
CA ILE A 8 40.85 -10.47 -21.26
C ILE A 8 39.57 -9.65 -21.43
N PHE A 9 39.39 -8.96 -22.57
CA PHE A 9 38.15 -8.22 -22.85
C PHE A 9 36.92 -9.14 -22.91
N GLY A 10 37.04 -10.33 -23.53
CA GLY A 10 35.94 -11.30 -23.59
C GLY A 10 35.49 -11.80 -22.21
N ILE A 11 36.42 -12.09 -21.30
CA ILE A 11 36.11 -12.54 -19.94
C ILE A 11 35.42 -11.44 -19.13
N ILE A 12 35.90 -10.19 -19.23
CA ILE A 12 35.28 -9.04 -18.54
C ILE A 12 33.85 -8.82 -19.03
N SER A 13 33.59 -8.91 -20.33
CA SER A 13 32.24 -8.77 -20.89
C SER A 13 31.28 -9.85 -20.40
N ILE A 14 31.75 -11.10 -20.26
CA ILE A 14 30.93 -12.19 -19.71
C ILE A 14 30.59 -11.94 -18.24
N ILE A 15 31.57 -11.50 -17.43
CA ILE A 15 31.34 -11.20 -16.01
C ILE A 15 30.35 -10.03 -15.86
N LEU A 16 30.50 -8.95 -16.62
CA LEU A 16 29.60 -7.80 -16.59
C LEU A 16 28.17 -8.16 -17.02
N PHE A 17 28.02 -9.02 -18.03
CA PHE A 17 26.72 -9.52 -18.46
C PHE A 17 26.05 -10.37 -17.38
N GLN A 18 26.78 -11.27 -16.74
CA GLN A 18 26.25 -12.09 -15.63
C GLN A 18 25.85 -11.22 -14.42
N LEU A 19 26.62 -10.16 -14.10
CA LEU A 19 26.23 -9.18 -13.07
C LEU A 19 24.93 -8.44 -13.44
N SER A 20 24.76 -8.04 -14.70
CA SER A 20 23.55 -7.35 -15.15
C SER A 20 22.28 -8.22 -15.03
N LEU A 21 22.41 -9.54 -15.27
CA LEU A 21 21.33 -10.50 -15.08
C LEU A 21 20.98 -10.70 -13.59
N LEU A 22 21.99 -10.72 -12.70
CA LEU A 22 21.76 -10.76 -11.25
C LEU A 22 21.05 -9.49 -10.76
N SER A 23 21.43 -8.30 -11.23
CA SER A 23 20.75 -7.04 -10.86
C SER A 23 19.29 -6.99 -11.34
N ALA A 24 18.98 -7.59 -12.50
CA ALA A 24 17.62 -7.67 -13.01
C ALA A 24 16.72 -8.59 -12.15
N THR A 25 17.26 -9.63 -11.51
CA THR A 25 16.50 -10.47 -10.56
C THR A 25 16.17 -9.77 -9.24
N PHE A 26 16.97 -8.78 -8.80
CA PHE A 26 16.65 -7.98 -7.60
C PHE A 26 15.77 -6.74 -7.91
N ALA A 27 15.53 -6.43 -9.18
CA ALA A 27 14.55 -5.46 -9.63
C ALA A 27 13.13 -6.06 -9.77
N GLN A 28 12.90 -7.28 -9.24
CA GLN A 28 11.55 -7.71 -8.90
C GLN A 28 11.06 -6.78 -7.80
N SER A 29 10.33 -5.74 -8.23
CA SER A 29 9.51 -4.86 -7.39
C SER A 29 9.01 -5.63 -6.19
N SER A 30 9.65 -5.43 -5.03
CA SER A 30 9.12 -5.96 -3.78
C SER A 30 7.74 -5.35 -3.65
N ASN A 31 6.69 -6.16 -3.85
CA ASN A 31 5.31 -5.80 -3.55
C ASN A 31 5.21 -5.70 -2.02
N VAL A 32 5.81 -4.65 -1.47
CA VAL A 32 5.70 -4.29 -0.06
C VAL A 32 4.27 -3.83 0.10
N GLU A 33 3.49 -4.66 0.77
CA GLU A 33 2.12 -4.35 1.12
C GLU A 33 2.07 -3.92 2.59
N ILE A 34 1.48 -2.75 2.84
CA ILE A 34 1.20 -2.25 4.17
C ILE A 34 -0.22 -2.66 4.54
N PRO A 35 -0.42 -3.55 5.53
CA PRO A 35 -1.76 -3.86 6.02
C PRO A 35 -2.31 -2.68 6.83
N PHE A 36 -3.60 -2.41 6.68
CA PHE A 36 -4.29 -1.36 7.43
C PHE A 36 -5.67 -1.79 7.87
N GLN A 37 -6.16 -1.14 8.93
CA GLN A 37 -7.49 -1.29 9.46
C GLN A 37 -8.15 0.09 9.59
N LEU A 38 -9.30 0.25 8.96
CA LEU A 38 -10.16 1.42 9.07
C LEU A 38 -11.12 1.18 10.23
N ILE A 39 -11.15 2.11 11.17
CA ILE A 39 -12.09 2.13 12.30
C ILE A 39 -12.98 3.35 12.11
N ILE A 40 -14.23 3.15 11.73
CA ILE A 40 -15.16 4.24 11.46
C ILE A 40 -16.13 4.35 12.62
N VAL A 41 -16.09 5.50 13.30
CA VAL A 41 -16.88 5.78 14.51
C VAL A 41 -18.02 6.75 14.18
N GLY A 42 -19.20 6.50 14.75
CA GLY A 42 -20.33 7.42 14.70
C GLY A 42 -21.06 7.46 13.35
N SER A 43 -20.78 6.52 12.44
CA SER A 43 -21.53 6.43 11.18
C SER A 43 -22.87 5.72 11.40
N SER A 44 -23.96 6.50 11.50
CA SER A 44 -25.34 5.97 11.44
C SER A 44 -25.73 5.58 10.00
N ALA A 45 -25.08 6.18 9.00
CA ALA A 45 -25.34 5.95 7.59
C ALA A 45 -24.30 5.02 6.95
N TYR A 46 -24.61 3.72 6.93
CA TYR A 46 -23.80 2.69 6.24
C TYR A 46 -23.49 3.02 4.76
N VAL A 47 -24.31 3.88 4.15
CA VAL A 47 -24.13 4.39 2.78
C VAL A 47 -22.81 5.15 2.61
N ASP A 48 -22.44 6.00 3.57
CA ASP A 48 -21.21 6.82 3.47
C ASP A 48 -19.96 5.92 3.60
N VAL A 49 -20.03 4.92 4.49
CA VAL A 49 -18.98 3.89 4.64
C VAL A 49 -18.80 3.12 3.34
N GLN A 50 -19.90 2.63 2.75
CA GLN A 50 -19.82 1.92 1.46
C GLN A 50 -19.26 2.80 0.34
N ALA A 51 -19.63 4.08 0.29
CA ALA A 51 -19.11 4.99 -0.73
C ALA A 51 -17.59 5.17 -0.61
N MET A 52 -17.08 5.35 0.61
CA MET A 52 -15.65 5.45 0.89
C MET A 52 -14.92 4.15 0.51
N VAL A 53 -15.42 2.99 0.97
CA VAL A 53 -14.83 1.68 0.65
C VAL A 53 -14.81 1.42 -0.87
N ARG A 54 -15.89 1.77 -1.58
CA ARG A 54 -15.92 1.68 -3.05
C ARG A 54 -14.89 2.60 -3.71
N SER A 55 -14.63 3.78 -3.13
CA SER A 55 -13.59 4.69 -3.61
C SER A 55 -12.20 4.08 -3.42
N LEU A 56 -11.93 3.53 -2.24
CA LEU A 56 -10.66 2.84 -1.93
C LEU A 56 -10.41 1.65 -2.87
N ASN A 57 -11.43 0.81 -3.10
CA ASN A 57 -11.32 -0.33 -4.01
C ASN A 57 -11.10 0.05 -5.49
N LYS A 58 -11.31 1.32 -5.88
CA LYS A 58 -10.95 1.82 -7.22
C LYS A 58 -9.50 2.27 -7.31
N SER A 59 -8.83 2.50 -6.17
CA SER A 59 -7.42 2.92 -6.18
C SER A 59 -6.54 1.75 -6.63
N PRO A 60 -5.65 1.94 -7.62
CA PRO A 60 -4.73 0.89 -8.05
C PRO A 60 -3.71 0.50 -6.98
N LYS A 61 -3.56 1.34 -5.94
CA LYS A 61 -2.66 1.11 -4.81
C LYS A 61 -3.31 0.35 -3.66
N ILE A 62 -4.62 0.14 -3.68
CA ILE A 62 -5.31 -0.58 -2.61
C ILE A 62 -5.67 -1.98 -3.13
N ASN A 63 -5.22 -2.98 -2.40
CA ASN A 63 -5.66 -4.35 -2.55
C ASN A 63 -6.79 -4.60 -1.56
N GLU A 64 -7.99 -4.71 -2.12
CA GLU A 64 -9.22 -5.21 -1.53
C GLU A 64 -9.49 -4.80 -0.07
N VAL A 65 -10.48 -3.94 0.12
CA VAL A 65 -10.97 -3.53 1.43
C VAL A 65 -12.18 -4.40 1.80
N ILE A 66 -12.03 -5.24 2.82
CA ILE A 66 -13.03 -6.21 3.28
C ILE A 66 -13.57 -5.83 4.67
N PRO A 67 -14.84 -6.17 4.98
CA PRO A 67 -15.39 -5.93 6.31
C PRO A 67 -14.74 -6.87 7.31
N SER A 68 -14.34 -6.35 8.47
CA SER A 68 -13.76 -7.13 9.57
C SER A 68 -14.76 -7.31 10.71
N ARG A 69 -15.35 -6.21 11.17
CA ARG A 69 -16.31 -6.21 12.29
C ARG A 69 -17.30 -5.07 12.15
N SER A 70 -18.52 -5.29 12.64
CA SER A 70 -19.52 -4.23 12.81
C SER A 70 -20.17 -4.39 14.19
N THR A 71 -20.07 -3.32 14.99
CA THR A 71 -20.64 -3.23 16.35
C THR A 71 -21.46 -1.93 16.42
N GLN A 72 -22.37 -1.79 17.39
CA GLN A 72 -23.16 -0.57 17.58
C GLN A 72 -22.27 0.68 17.59
N GLY A 73 -22.39 1.52 16.55
CA GLY A 73 -21.66 2.79 16.40
C GLY A 73 -20.23 2.69 15.86
N VAL A 74 -19.72 1.49 15.57
CA VAL A 74 -18.36 1.28 15.03
C VAL A 74 -18.37 0.26 13.89
N VAL A 75 -17.73 0.62 12.78
CA VAL A 75 -17.55 -0.26 11.62
C VAL A 75 -16.08 -0.37 11.30
N GLU A 76 -15.60 -1.62 11.17
CA GLU A 76 -14.20 -1.93 10.96
C GLU A 76 -14.00 -2.64 9.62
N TRP A 77 -13.03 -2.15 8.85
CA TRP A 77 -12.64 -2.72 7.56
C TRP A 77 -11.13 -2.93 7.52
N MET A 78 -10.69 -3.96 6.84
CA MET A 78 -9.27 -4.28 6.65
C MET A 78 -8.92 -4.22 5.18
N GLY A 79 -7.70 -3.78 4.87
CA GLY A 79 -7.19 -3.76 3.51
C GLY A 79 -5.68 -3.76 3.47
N ARG A 80 -5.11 -3.78 2.26
CA ARG A 80 -3.67 -3.68 2.04
C ARG A 80 -3.34 -2.58 1.06
N PHE A 81 -2.26 -1.85 1.33
CA PHE A 81 -1.76 -0.79 0.46
C PHE A 81 -0.47 -1.24 -0.21
N LYS A 82 -0.45 -1.19 -1.54
CA LYS A 82 0.72 -1.44 -2.38
C LYS A 82 1.64 -0.24 -2.31
N GLY A 83 2.68 -0.35 -1.51
CA GLY A 83 3.70 0.67 -1.34
C GLY A 83 4.32 0.61 0.05
N SER A 84 5.47 1.25 0.21
CA SER A 84 6.23 1.28 1.46
C SER A 84 6.07 2.58 2.25
N ASN A 85 5.28 3.54 1.75
CA ASN A 85 5.12 4.87 2.35
C ASN A 85 3.76 5.01 3.07
N PRO A 86 3.72 5.05 4.41
CA PRO A 86 2.50 5.28 5.18
C PRO A 86 1.82 6.62 4.89
N GLY A 87 2.58 7.66 4.54
CA GLY A 87 2.01 8.96 4.16
C GLY A 87 1.16 8.87 2.89
N ALA A 88 1.56 8.01 1.94
CA ALA A 88 0.77 7.78 0.73
C ALA A 88 -0.52 7.01 1.04
N LEU A 89 -0.48 6.02 1.93
CA LEU A 89 -1.68 5.35 2.46
C LEU A 89 -2.63 6.38 3.08
N LYS A 90 -2.11 7.26 3.94
CA LYS A 90 -2.92 8.32 4.57
C LYS A 90 -3.60 9.20 3.52
N SER A 91 -2.88 9.67 2.50
CA SER A 91 -3.45 10.49 1.44
C SER A 91 -4.52 9.77 0.61
N GLU A 92 -4.37 8.47 0.34
CA GLU A 92 -5.41 7.68 -0.35
C GLU A 92 -6.68 7.58 0.50
N ILE A 93 -6.53 7.38 1.82
CA ILE A 93 -7.66 7.34 2.76
C ILE A 93 -8.33 8.71 2.86
N GLU A 94 -7.55 9.78 3.01
CA GLU A 94 -8.06 11.17 3.01
C GLU A 94 -8.88 11.44 1.75
N SER A 95 -8.33 11.10 0.58
CA SER A 95 -9.00 11.28 -0.72
C SER A 95 -10.31 10.51 -0.82
N ALA A 96 -10.38 9.30 -0.25
CA ALA A 96 -11.60 8.51 -0.23
C ALA A 96 -12.63 9.01 0.80
N ALA A 97 -12.15 9.58 1.91
CA ALA A 97 -12.94 10.08 3.02
C ALA A 97 -13.51 11.49 2.81
N VAL A 98 -13.06 12.20 1.77
CA VAL A 98 -13.49 13.57 1.42
C VAL A 98 -14.99 13.76 1.58
N ASP A 99 -15.36 14.85 2.25
CA ASP A 99 -16.72 15.32 2.54
C ASP A 99 -17.61 14.37 3.37
N ARG A 100 -17.04 13.29 3.93
CA ARG A 100 -17.80 12.26 4.67
C ARG A 100 -17.23 11.99 6.04
N PHE A 101 -15.91 11.85 6.12
CA PHE A 101 -15.22 11.47 7.35
C PHE A 101 -13.97 12.32 7.56
N GLN A 102 -13.68 12.58 8.83
CA GLN A 102 -12.42 13.19 9.26
C GLN A 102 -11.53 12.12 9.88
N ILE A 103 -10.24 12.11 9.49
CA ILE A 103 -9.24 11.27 10.16
C ILE A 103 -8.96 11.83 11.55
N GLU A 104 -9.23 11.05 12.59
CA GLU A 104 -8.92 11.39 13.97
C GLU A 104 -7.55 10.86 14.40
N SER A 105 -7.21 9.65 13.97
CA SER A 105 -5.94 9.02 14.34
C SER A 105 -5.37 8.19 13.19
N PHE A 106 -4.04 8.15 13.11
CA PHE A 106 -3.29 7.35 12.16
C PHE A 106 -2.08 6.76 12.90
N VAL A 107 -2.17 5.49 13.33
CA VAL A 107 -1.21 4.88 14.26
C VAL A 107 -0.84 3.48 13.78
N GLU A 108 0.45 3.16 13.83
CA GLU A 108 0.94 1.81 13.59
C GLU A 108 0.95 0.99 14.88
N ARG A 109 0.44 -0.25 14.84
CA ARG A 109 0.62 -1.25 15.91
C ARG A 109 0.84 -2.62 15.28
N ASP A 110 1.86 -3.32 15.74
CA ASP A 110 2.20 -4.68 15.29
C ASP A 110 2.30 -4.81 13.76
N GLY A 111 2.81 -3.77 13.10
CA GLY A 111 2.96 -3.70 11.64
C GLY A 111 1.66 -3.43 10.86
N ILE A 112 0.55 -3.14 11.54
CA ILE A 112 -0.74 -2.78 10.95
C ILE A 112 -1.02 -1.30 11.20
N TRP A 113 -1.44 -0.58 10.16
CA TRP A 113 -1.84 0.81 10.29
C TRP A 113 -3.32 0.93 10.66
N PHE A 114 -3.59 1.43 11.86
CA PHE A 114 -4.93 1.71 12.35
C PHE A 114 -5.31 3.15 12.04
N VAL A 115 -6.39 3.33 11.30
CA VAL A 115 -6.87 4.63 10.87
C VAL A 115 -8.29 4.83 11.40
N THR A 116 -8.43 5.75 12.34
CA THR A 116 -9.73 6.07 12.93
C THR A 116 -10.35 7.24 12.20
N LEU A 117 -11.59 7.07 11.76
CA LEU A 117 -12.38 8.01 10.99
C LEU A 117 -13.65 8.35 11.78
N ARG A 118 -13.97 9.63 11.92
CA ARG A 118 -15.24 10.10 12.50
C ARG A 118 -16.13 10.73 11.43
N SER A 119 -17.43 10.44 11.48
CA SER A 119 -18.40 11.09 10.61
C SER A 119 -18.46 12.60 10.88
N GLN A 120 -18.51 13.41 9.82
CA GLN A 120 -18.61 14.88 9.93
C GLN A 120 -20.06 15.40 10.05
N LYS A 121 -21.05 14.51 10.02
CA LYS A 121 -22.48 14.85 10.08
C LYS A 121 -23.00 14.87 11.51
#